data_AF-A0A3R7X5W0-F1
#
_entry.id   AF-A0A3R7X5W0-F1
#
_cell.length_a   1.000
_cell.length_b   1.000
_cell.length_c   1.000
_cell.angle_alpha   90.00
_cell.angle_beta   90.00
_cell.angle_gamma   90.00
#
_symmetry.space_group_name_H-M   'P 1'
#
loop_
_entity.id
_entity.type
_entity.pdbx_description
1 polymer ?
#
loop_
_entity_poly.entity_id
_entity_poly.type
_entity_poly.pdbx_seq_one_letter_code
_entity_poly.pdbx_strand_id
1 'polypeptide(L)'
;DRKVVKRQAAQTRRVLLGSYYLKEVWTDEIAAPADLLVLKLKASFKIGLDSNRKTYSTLTFDPKAYIANLNKVSAFDTAFNLAQINTAVDKQIWETTAHDVNAWNQRATNTLVFPAAILQPPFYYAKADPSVNYAAIGSTIGHEITHGFDNKDAFDIDSDGKINLLWTANVTNTFDEKAKCFIEQYGSMEVKNELTGDFLGKLDGKLTLRETIADNGGLNTAYRAYRDYVHAEAEATKYTKETGEKMFWISHAQLRCAKNSDEYLQFLLTDEHPPGRHRLIGAVQNSVDFAKVFNSPMNPTKKCVLWE
;
A
#
# COMPACT_ATOMS: atom_id res chain seq x y z
N ASP A 1 -19.02 2.99 15.66
CA ASP A 1 -18.83 4.21 16.47
C ASP A 1 -17.71 5.06 15.87
N ARG A 2 -18.00 6.29 15.39
CA ARG A 2 -17.02 7.20 14.76
C ARG A 2 -15.85 7.56 15.67
N LYS A 3 -16.03 7.52 16.99
CA LYS A 3 -14.97 7.81 17.97
C LYS A 3 -13.90 6.72 17.98
N VAL A 4 -14.30 5.47 17.75
CA VAL A 4 -13.41 4.32 17.67
C VAL A 4 -12.53 4.42 16.42
N VAL A 5 -13.13 4.64 15.24
CA VAL A 5 -12.39 4.82 13.97
C VAL A 5 -11.42 6.00 14.03
N LYS A 6 -11.81 7.13 14.63
CA LYS A 6 -10.91 8.30 14.79
C LYS A 6 -9.75 8.05 15.77
N ARG A 7 -9.97 7.31 16.86
CA ARG A 7 -8.90 6.92 17.80
C ARG A 7 -7.95 5.92 17.17
N GLN A 8 -8.48 4.93 16.46
CA GLN A 8 -7.70 3.94 15.71
C GLN A 8 -6.85 4.64 14.65
N ALA A 9 -7.44 5.53 13.86
CA ALA A 9 -6.73 6.37 12.91
C ALA A 9 -5.62 7.24 13.50
N ALA A 10 -5.85 7.83 14.68
CA ALA A 10 -4.84 8.65 15.36
C ALA A 10 -3.70 7.79 15.91
N GLN A 11 -4.02 6.61 16.45
CA GLN A 11 -3.03 5.65 16.93
C GLN A 11 -2.22 5.08 15.77
N THR A 12 -2.87 4.56 14.73
CA THR A 12 -2.29 4.12 13.44
C THR A 12 -1.36 5.18 12.84
N ARG A 13 -1.78 6.45 12.76
CA ARG A 13 -0.90 7.55 12.30
C ARG A 13 0.33 7.75 13.18
N ARG A 14 0.18 7.76 14.51
CA ARG A 14 1.31 7.97 15.45
C ARG A 14 2.30 6.80 15.46
N VAL A 15 1.77 5.59 15.31
CA VAL A 15 2.43 4.28 15.42
C VAL A 15 3.13 3.90 14.11
N LEU A 16 2.59 4.28 12.94
CA LEU A 16 3.12 3.91 11.62
C LEU A 16 3.78 5.07 10.85
N LEU A 17 3.40 6.32 11.12
CA LEU A 17 4.00 7.52 10.51
C LEU A 17 4.88 8.29 11.52
N GLY A 18 5.39 7.64 12.57
CA GLY A 18 6.31 8.27 13.53
C GLY A 18 7.58 8.83 12.87
N SER A 19 8.44 9.48 13.65
CA SER A 19 9.74 10.06 13.22
C SER A 19 10.73 9.07 12.58
N TYR A 20 10.36 7.79 12.52
CA TYR A 20 11.23 6.67 12.16
C TYR A 20 11.21 6.32 10.67
N TYR A 21 10.16 6.70 9.92
CA TYR A 21 10.08 6.47 8.47
C TYR A 21 11.15 7.24 7.67
N LEU A 22 11.73 8.29 8.27
CA LEU A 22 12.52 9.31 7.56
C LEU A 22 14.03 9.24 7.80
N LYS A 23 14.46 8.65 8.91
CA LYS A 23 15.85 8.82 9.37
C LYS A 23 16.87 7.84 8.78
N GLU A 24 16.44 6.77 8.11
CA GLU A 24 17.36 5.68 7.75
C GLU A 24 17.25 5.16 6.31
N VAL A 25 16.39 5.77 5.48
CA VAL A 25 15.99 5.17 4.19
C VAL A 25 16.69 5.78 2.97
N TRP A 26 17.19 7.00 3.11
CA TRP A 26 17.52 7.86 1.98
C TRP A 26 18.95 8.41 2.10
N THR A 27 19.64 8.58 0.98
CA THR A 27 20.89 9.35 0.96
C THR A 27 20.60 10.82 1.33
N ASP A 28 21.59 11.58 1.78
CA ASP A 28 21.41 13.00 2.15
C ASP A 28 20.80 13.83 1.00
N GLU A 29 21.08 13.46 -0.25
CA GLU A 29 20.51 14.08 -1.47
C GLU A 29 19.01 13.78 -1.64
N ILE A 30 18.53 12.66 -1.10
CA ILE A 30 17.15 12.17 -1.24
C ILE A 30 16.29 12.48 -0.01
N ALA A 31 16.92 12.56 1.16
CA ALA A 31 16.24 12.68 2.44
C ALA A 31 15.36 13.94 2.50
N ALA A 32 15.83 15.12 2.09
CA ALA A 32 15.06 16.36 2.27
C ALA A 32 13.76 16.42 1.41
N PRO A 33 13.77 16.11 0.09
CA PRO A 33 12.54 16.03 -0.71
C PRO A 33 11.60 14.91 -0.25
N ALA A 34 12.14 13.72 0.08
CA ALA A 34 11.34 12.59 0.57
C ALA A 34 10.69 12.90 1.92
N ASP A 35 11.43 13.53 2.83
CA ASP A 35 10.95 13.99 4.14
C ASP A 35 9.79 14.97 3.95
N LEU A 36 9.91 15.93 3.04
CA LEU A 36 8.85 16.90 2.77
C LEU A 36 7.59 16.23 2.17
N LEU A 37 7.76 15.29 1.23
CA LEU A 37 6.68 14.50 0.64
C LEU A 37 5.91 13.74 1.74
N VAL A 38 6.65 13.02 2.60
CA VAL A 38 6.09 12.23 3.70
C VAL A 38 5.49 13.11 4.80
N LEU A 39 6.10 14.25 5.13
CA LEU A 39 5.53 15.20 6.09
C LEU A 39 4.18 15.74 5.61
N LYS A 40 4.05 16.09 4.32
CA LYS A 40 2.76 16.50 3.76
C LYS A 40 1.77 15.34 3.64
N LEU A 41 2.23 14.11 3.33
CA LEU A 41 1.39 12.89 3.37
C LEU A 41 0.78 12.68 4.77
N LYS A 42 1.55 12.90 5.85
CA LYS A 42 1.03 12.82 7.23
C LYS A 42 -0.12 13.79 7.47
N ALA A 43 -0.04 15.00 6.93
CA ALA A 43 -1.08 16.02 7.04
C ALA A 43 -2.32 15.70 6.17
N SER A 44 -2.13 14.98 5.06
CA SER A 44 -3.18 14.64 4.09
C SER A 44 -3.75 13.22 4.26
N PHE A 45 -3.55 12.58 5.41
CA PHE A 45 -4.02 11.22 5.65
C PHE A 45 -5.54 11.17 5.87
N LYS A 46 -6.28 10.66 4.88
CA LYS A 46 -7.75 10.51 4.88
C LYS A 46 -8.12 9.11 5.37
N ILE A 47 -9.00 9.05 6.36
CA ILE A 47 -9.32 7.78 7.04
C ILE A 47 -10.77 7.69 7.50
N GLY A 48 -11.38 6.54 7.26
CA GLY A 48 -12.73 6.23 7.69
C GLY A 48 -13.80 6.76 6.75
N LEU A 49 -14.56 7.76 7.21
CA LEU A 49 -15.71 8.31 6.49
C LEU A 49 -15.34 9.65 5.86
N ASP A 50 -15.71 9.83 4.59
CA ASP A 50 -15.66 11.12 3.94
C ASP A 50 -16.64 12.10 4.62
N SER A 51 -16.10 13.17 5.20
CA SER A 51 -16.90 14.24 5.80
C SER A 51 -17.60 15.13 4.77
N ASN A 52 -17.10 15.15 3.54
CA ASN A 52 -17.60 15.98 2.43
C ASN A 52 -18.20 15.11 1.31
N ARG A 53 -18.90 14.03 1.70
CA ARG A 53 -19.47 13.05 0.76
C ARG A 53 -20.29 13.71 -0.35
N LYS A 54 -20.06 13.27 -1.59
CA LYS A 54 -20.89 13.62 -2.74
C LYS A 54 -22.35 13.20 -2.48
N THR A 55 -23.29 14.10 -2.78
CA THR A 55 -24.73 13.85 -2.64
C THR A 55 -25.46 14.02 -3.96
N TYR A 56 -26.49 13.20 -4.19
CA TYR A 56 -27.32 13.22 -5.40
C TYR A 56 -28.69 13.85 -5.14
N SER A 57 -28.72 14.99 -4.44
CA SER A 57 -29.97 15.62 -3.95
C SER A 57 -30.93 16.05 -5.06
N THR A 58 -30.44 16.22 -6.29
CA THR A 58 -31.24 16.62 -7.46
C THR A 58 -31.79 15.43 -8.25
N LEU A 59 -31.38 14.20 -7.94
CA LEU A 59 -31.83 13.01 -8.66
C LEU A 59 -33.09 12.43 -8.01
N THR A 60 -34.08 12.10 -8.84
CA THR A 60 -35.24 11.30 -8.45
C THR A 60 -35.21 9.98 -9.21
N PHE A 61 -35.32 8.87 -8.48
CA PHE A 61 -35.24 7.52 -9.03
C PHE A 61 -36.63 6.89 -9.16
N ASP A 62 -36.84 6.12 -10.24
CA ASP A 62 -38.02 5.27 -10.41
C ASP A 62 -37.63 3.81 -10.16
N PRO A 63 -38.20 3.12 -9.16
CA PRO A 63 -37.84 1.74 -8.83
C PRO A 63 -38.09 0.74 -9.99
N LYS A 64 -38.88 1.11 -11.01
CA LYS A 64 -39.16 0.28 -12.18
C LYS A 64 -38.25 0.57 -13.38
N ALA A 65 -37.45 1.63 -13.34
CA ALA A 65 -36.69 2.12 -14.50
C ALA A 65 -35.17 2.05 -14.26
N TYR A 66 -34.62 0.82 -14.14
CA TYR A 66 -33.21 0.59 -13.83
C TYR A 66 -32.24 1.35 -14.77
N ILE A 67 -32.38 1.17 -16.09
CA ILE A 67 -31.51 1.82 -17.08
C ILE A 67 -31.64 3.35 -17.04
N ALA A 68 -32.86 3.87 -16.88
CA ALA A 68 -33.07 5.32 -16.79
C ALA A 68 -32.41 5.90 -15.53
N ASN A 69 -32.43 5.18 -14.42
CA ASN A 69 -31.73 5.58 -13.20
C ASN A 69 -30.21 5.59 -13.38
N LEU A 70 -29.64 4.59 -14.05
CA LEU A 70 -28.21 4.57 -14.37
C LEU A 70 -27.81 5.77 -15.23
N ASN A 71 -28.60 6.07 -16.27
CA ASN A 71 -28.34 7.23 -17.14
C ASN A 71 -28.42 8.55 -16.37
N LYS A 72 -29.33 8.69 -15.40
CA LYS A 72 -29.41 9.87 -14.52
C LYS A 72 -28.15 10.03 -13.68
N VAL A 73 -27.64 8.94 -13.09
CA VAL A 73 -26.38 8.97 -12.30
C VAL A 73 -25.20 9.33 -13.19
N SER A 74 -25.06 8.68 -14.34
CA SER A 74 -23.99 8.95 -15.30
C SER A 74 -23.99 10.41 -15.76
N ALA A 75 -25.14 10.95 -16.16
CA ALA A 75 -25.24 12.35 -16.58
C ALA A 75 -24.88 13.33 -15.45
N PHE A 76 -25.30 13.04 -14.22
CA PHE A 76 -24.93 13.84 -13.05
C PHE A 76 -23.42 13.80 -12.79
N ASP A 77 -22.82 12.61 -12.82
CA ASP A 77 -21.38 12.44 -12.57
C ASP A 77 -20.55 13.13 -13.65
N THR A 78 -20.94 13.04 -14.92
CA THR A 78 -20.32 13.79 -16.02
C THR A 78 -20.41 15.29 -15.79
N ALA A 79 -21.60 15.81 -15.47
CA ALA A 79 -21.78 17.25 -15.22
C ALA A 79 -20.96 17.73 -14.01
N PHE A 80 -20.94 16.94 -12.92
CA PHE A 80 -20.14 17.22 -11.73
C PHE A 80 -18.64 17.32 -12.05
N ASN A 81 -18.11 16.37 -12.83
CA ASN A 81 -16.70 16.34 -13.23
C ASN A 81 -16.35 17.51 -14.17
N LEU A 82 -17.21 17.79 -15.16
CA LEU A 82 -17.01 18.92 -16.08
C LEU A 82 -17.04 20.27 -15.34
N ALA A 83 -17.85 20.40 -14.29
CA ALA A 83 -17.91 21.61 -13.47
C ALA A 83 -16.63 21.88 -12.66
N GLN A 84 -15.72 20.89 -12.54
CA GLN A 84 -14.42 21.08 -11.90
C GLN A 84 -13.40 21.75 -12.84
N ILE A 85 -13.63 21.76 -14.16
CA ILE A 85 -12.69 22.35 -15.13
C ILE A 85 -12.55 23.86 -14.85
N ASN A 86 -11.31 24.37 -14.90
CA ASN A 86 -10.94 25.76 -14.57
C ASN A 86 -11.22 26.18 -13.11
N THR A 87 -11.39 25.22 -12.20
CA THR A 87 -11.47 25.47 -10.75
C THR A 87 -10.22 24.95 -10.05
N ALA A 88 -9.98 25.41 -8.81
CA ALA A 88 -8.89 24.87 -7.99
C ALA A 88 -9.21 23.44 -7.57
N VAL A 89 -8.20 22.56 -7.54
CA VAL A 89 -8.35 21.17 -7.12
C VAL A 89 -8.83 21.10 -5.67
N ASP A 90 -10.01 20.52 -5.46
CA ASP A 90 -10.52 20.25 -4.11
C ASP A 90 -9.85 18.99 -3.55
N LYS A 91 -8.80 19.21 -2.74
CA LYS A 91 -8.07 18.13 -2.05
C LYS A 91 -8.92 17.40 -1.01
N GLN A 92 -10.15 17.81 -0.71
CA GLN A 92 -11.03 17.11 0.22
C GLN A 92 -11.83 15.97 -0.43
N ILE A 93 -12.04 16.00 -1.74
CA ILE A 93 -12.80 14.96 -2.46
C ILE A 93 -12.08 13.61 -2.35
N TRP A 94 -12.82 12.55 -2.05
CA TRP A 94 -12.36 11.17 -2.12
C TRP A 94 -12.71 10.61 -3.51
N GLU A 95 -11.76 9.94 -4.17
CA GLU A 95 -12.02 9.23 -5.44
C GLU A 95 -12.55 7.80 -5.22
N THR A 96 -12.80 7.46 -3.96
CA THR A 96 -13.24 6.15 -3.47
C THR A 96 -14.37 6.36 -2.46
N THR A 97 -15.14 5.30 -2.23
CA THR A 97 -16.20 5.30 -1.22
C THR A 97 -15.72 4.71 0.10
N ALA A 98 -16.38 5.08 1.20
CA ALA A 98 -16.05 4.56 2.52
C ALA A 98 -16.26 3.03 2.69
N HIS A 99 -16.99 2.39 1.76
CA HIS A 99 -17.28 0.95 1.80
C HIS A 99 -16.31 0.11 0.98
N ASP A 100 -15.36 0.74 0.27
CA ASP A 100 -14.34 0.02 -0.47
C ASP A 100 -13.35 -0.63 0.50
N VAL A 101 -13.07 -1.92 0.29
CA VAL A 101 -12.05 -2.66 1.05
C VAL A 101 -10.73 -2.57 0.29
N ASN A 102 -10.16 -1.36 0.24
CA ASN A 102 -8.91 -1.07 -0.44
C ASN A 102 -8.22 0.16 0.17
N ALA A 103 -7.05 0.53 -0.34
CA ALA A 103 -6.33 1.77 0.02
C ALA A 103 -5.67 2.37 -1.22
N TRP A 104 -5.33 3.66 -1.15
CA TRP A 104 -4.71 4.36 -2.28
C TRP A 104 -3.73 5.45 -1.85
N ASN A 105 -2.72 5.62 -2.69
CA ASN A 105 -1.93 6.83 -2.84
C ASN A 105 -2.46 7.68 -4.00
N GLN A 106 -3.01 8.85 -3.69
CA GLN A 106 -3.42 9.84 -4.68
C GLN A 106 -2.28 10.82 -4.95
N ARG A 107 -1.50 10.56 -6.01
CA ARG A 107 -0.30 11.35 -6.34
C ARG A 107 -0.57 12.84 -6.55
N ALA A 108 -1.62 13.17 -7.32
CA ALA A 108 -1.96 14.56 -7.66
C ALA A 108 -2.32 15.43 -6.44
N THR A 109 -2.76 14.82 -5.34
CA THR A 109 -3.07 15.52 -4.09
C THR A 109 -2.12 15.16 -2.96
N ASN A 110 -1.12 14.31 -3.23
CA ASN A 110 -0.22 13.73 -2.24
C ASN A 110 -0.95 13.27 -0.97
N THR A 111 -1.97 12.42 -1.17
CA THR A 111 -2.94 12.01 -0.13
C THR A 111 -3.00 10.50 -0.05
N LEU A 112 -2.98 9.95 1.17
CA LEU A 112 -3.29 8.54 1.39
C LEU A 112 -4.75 8.39 1.84
N VAL A 113 -5.45 7.42 1.26
CA VAL A 113 -6.87 7.20 1.52
C VAL A 113 -7.12 5.78 2.03
N PHE A 114 -7.63 5.67 3.26
CA PHE A 114 -8.03 4.42 3.90
C PHE A 114 -9.52 4.47 4.27
N PRO A 115 -10.43 3.97 3.40
CA PRO A 115 -11.85 3.84 3.71
C PRO A 115 -12.14 3.13 5.01
N ALA A 116 -13.32 3.36 5.57
CA ALA A 116 -13.76 2.68 6.77
C ALA A 116 -13.75 1.15 6.62
N ALA A 117 -14.08 0.63 5.43
CA ALA A 117 -14.21 -0.80 5.21
C ALA A 117 -12.88 -1.56 5.10
N ILE A 118 -11.72 -0.92 4.88
CA ILE A 118 -10.43 -1.62 5.04
C ILE A 118 -9.99 -1.70 6.52
N LEU A 119 -10.54 -0.85 7.40
CA LEU A 119 -10.16 -0.78 8.83
C LEU A 119 -10.88 -1.83 9.68
N GLN A 120 -10.85 -3.08 9.23
CA GLN A 120 -11.50 -4.22 9.88
C GLN A 120 -10.60 -5.46 9.80
N PRO A 121 -10.91 -6.54 10.54
CA PRO A 121 -10.26 -7.83 10.37
C PRO A 121 -10.26 -8.31 8.90
N PRO A 122 -9.17 -8.88 8.37
CA PRO A 122 -7.89 -9.15 9.05
C PRO A 122 -6.88 -8.00 9.01
N PHE A 123 -7.19 -6.87 8.36
CA PHE A 123 -6.28 -5.73 8.24
C PHE A 123 -6.05 -5.03 9.59
N TYR A 124 -7.11 -4.81 10.36
CA TYR A 124 -7.02 -4.09 11.62
C TYR A 124 -7.97 -4.65 12.70
N TYR A 125 -7.39 -4.86 13.88
CA TYR A 125 -8.09 -5.29 15.09
C TYR A 125 -7.82 -4.31 16.23
N ALA A 126 -8.87 -3.68 16.74
CA ALA A 126 -8.76 -2.66 17.80
C ALA A 126 -8.01 -3.10 19.07
N LYS A 127 -8.05 -4.40 19.37
CA LYS A 127 -7.49 -5.00 20.58
C LYS A 127 -6.46 -6.10 20.30
N ALA A 128 -6.01 -6.25 19.04
CA ALA A 128 -4.95 -7.21 18.76
C ALA A 128 -3.60 -6.70 19.25
N ASP A 129 -2.68 -7.64 19.43
CA ASP A 129 -1.28 -7.35 19.66
C ASP A 129 -0.71 -6.50 18.50
N PRO A 130 0.23 -5.56 18.77
CA PRO A 130 0.83 -4.74 17.74
C PRO A 130 1.42 -5.54 16.59
N SER A 131 1.99 -6.73 16.84
CA SER A 131 2.54 -7.60 15.80
C SER A 131 1.54 -7.86 14.66
N VAL A 132 0.25 -8.03 14.98
CA VAL A 132 -0.81 -8.27 13.99
C VAL A 132 -1.14 -7.00 13.20
N ASN A 133 -1.39 -5.89 13.89
CA ASN A 133 -1.82 -4.65 13.25
C ASN A 133 -0.70 -4.02 12.38
N TYR A 134 0.55 -4.09 12.84
CA TYR A 134 1.68 -3.62 12.05
C TYR A 134 1.93 -4.50 10.83
N ALA A 135 1.86 -5.83 10.97
CA ALA A 135 2.01 -6.74 9.86
C ALA A 135 0.90 -6.59 8.82
N ALA A 136 -0.29 -6.25 9.27
CA ALA A 136 -1.46 -6.13 8.44
C ALA A 136 -1.63 -4.70 7.90
N ILE A 137 -2.50 -3.87 8.51
CA ILE A 137 -2.71 -2.49 8.07
C ILE A 137 -1.43 -1.65 8.05
N GLY A 138 -0.44 -1.97 8.89
CA GLY A 138 0.86 -1.29 8.86
C GLY A 138 1.62 -1.52 7.57
N SER A 139 1.67 -2.75 7.06
CA SER A 139 2.28 -3.07 5.77
C SER A 139 1.49 -2.45 4.60
N THR A 140 0.15 -2.38 4.69
CA THR A 140 -0.69 -1.66 3.71
C THR A 140 -0.38 -0.17 3.70
N ILE A 141 -0.22 0.45 4.87
CA ILE A 141 0.17 1.86 4.95
C ILE A 141 1.56 2.09 4.36
N GLY A 142 2.53 1.24 4.68
CA GLY A 142 3.86 1.30 4.09
C GLY A 142 3.83 1.12 2.56
N HIS A 143 2.96 0.26 2.05
CA HIS A 143 2.74 0.05 0.62
C HIS A 143 2.25 1.34 -0.05
N GLU A 144 1.18 1.95 0.48
CA GLU A 144 0.67 3.21 -0.08
C GLU A 144 1.66 4.38 0.04
N ILE A 145 2.48 4.43 1.09
CA ILE A 145 3.54 5.46 1.18
C ILE A 145 4.60 5.22 0.10
N THR A 146 4.96 3.96 -0.12
CA THR A 146 5.98 3.59 -1.10
C THR A 146 5.53 3.92 -2.53
N HIS A 147 4.22 4.00 -2.79
CA HIS A 147 3.70 4.51 -4.07
C HIS A 147 4.08 5.96 -4.41
N GLY A 148 4.53 6.75 -3.43
CA GLY A 148 5.15 8.05 -3.70
C GLY A 148 6.55 7.96 -4.30
N PHE A 149 7.13 6.75 -4.38
CA PHE A 149 8.54 6.50 -4.68
C PHE A 149 8.75 5.22 -5.50
N ASP A 150 7.75 4.70 -6.21
CA ASP A 150 7.83 3.36 -6.82
C ASP A 150 8.14 3.37 -8.32
N ASN A 151 8.15 4.55 -8.95
CA ASN A 151 8.49 4.72 -10.35
C ASN A 151 8.98 6.16 -10.66
N LYS A 152 9.51 6.34 -11.88
CA LYS A 152 10.00 7.63 -12.38
C LYS A 152 8.95 8.73 -12.41
N ASP A 153 7.72 8.37 -12.71
CA ASP A 153 6.64 9.37 -12.75
C ASP A 153 6.22 9.83 -11.35
N ALA A 154 6.36 8.97 -10.32
CA ALA A 154 6.17 9.34 -8.92
C ALA A 154 7.34 10.20 -8.42
N PHE A 155 8.57 9.93 -8.90
CA PHE A 155 9.73 10.77 -8.62
C PHE A 155 9.55 12.20 -9.09
N ASP A 156 8.94 12.41 -10.24
CA ASP A 156 8.74 13.76 -10.72
C ASP A 156 7.58 14.48 -10.02
N ILE A 157 6.90 13.91 -9.01
CA ILE A 157 5.80 14.58 -8.31
C ILE A 157 6.27 15.12 -6.95
N ASP A 158 6.15 16.43 -6.77
CA ASP A 158 6.49 17.09 -5.52
C ASP A 158 5.43 16.93 -4.44
N SER A 159 5.79 17.40 -3.24
CA SER A 159 4.93 17.36 -2.06
C SER A 159 3.58 18.07 -2.21
N ASP A 160 3.42 18.96 -3.21
CA ASP A 160 2.17 19.65 -3.52
C ASP A 160 1.35 18.96 -4.62
N GLY A 161 1.89 17.88 -5.22
CA GLY A 161 1.27 17.12 -6.31
C GLY A 161 1.63 17.63 -7.69
N LYS A 162 2.68 18.46 -7.83
CA LYS A 162 3.10 19.05 -9.10
C LYS A 162 4.25 18.28 -9.73
N ILE A 163 4.24 18.19 -11.06
CA ILE A 163 5.35 17.59 -11.82
C ILE A 163 6.54 18.56 -11.81
N ASN A 164 7.62 18.18 -11.14
CA ASN A 164 8.89 18.87 -11.03
C ASN A 164 10.02 17.83 -11.12
N LEU A 165 11.09 18.14 -11.85
CA LEU A 165 12.28 17.27 -11.88
C LEU A 165 13.05 17.40 -10.55
N LEU A 166 12.68 16.57 -9.57
CA LEU A 166 13.21 16.66 -8.21
C LEU A 166 14.56 15.93 -8.02
N TRP A 167 14.93 15.06 -8.97
CA TRP A 167 16.01 14.10 -8.77
C TRP A 167 17.14 14.28 -9.77
N THR A 168 18.36 14.01 -9.30
CA THR A 168 19.55 14.01 -10.16
C THR A 168 19.57 12.76 -11.04
N ALA A 169 20.29 12.82 -12.16
CA ALA A 169 20.50 11.65 -13.02
C ALA A 169 21.11 10.45 -12.27
N ASN A 170 21.93 10.72 -11.24
CA ASN A 170 22.53 9.69 -10.41
C ASN A 170 21.47 8.92 -9.60
N VAL A 171 20.51 9.62 -8.99
CA VAL A 171 19.40 8.99 -8.26
C VAL A 171 18.55 8.15 -9.21
N THR A 172 18.20 8.68 -10.38
CA THR A 172 17.39 7.96 -11.38
C THR A 172 18.10 6.69 -11.89
N ASN A 173 19.41 6.76 -12.14
CA ASN A 173 20.20 5.60 -12.56
C ASN A 173 20.28 4.54 -11.45
N THR A 174 20.50 4.96 -10.20
CA THR A 174 20.54 4.06 -9.04
C THR A 174 19.20 3.35 -8.84
N PHE A 175 18.09 4.08 -9.01
CA PHE A 175 16.75 3.48 -9.00
C PHE A 175 16.61 2.42 -10.10
N ASP A 176 16.98 2.74 -11.34
CA ASP A 176 16.89 1.80 -12.47
C ASP A 176 17.69 0.51 -12.21
N GLU A 177 18.89 0.64 -11.66
CA GLU A 177 19.74 -0.49 -11.32
C GLU A 177 19.11 -1.38 -10.24
N LYS A 178 18.58 -0.79 -9.17
CA LYS A 178 17.90 -1.54 -8.10
C LYS A 178 16.58 -2.14 -8.58
N ALA A 179 15.81 -1.43 -9.40
CA ALA A 179 14.55 -1.88 -9.98
C ALA A 179 14.73 -3.11 -10.89
N LYS A 180 15.84 -3.19 -11.64
CA LYS A 180 16.16 -4.39 -12.44
C LYS A 180 16.18 -5.67 -11.62
N CYS A 181 16.62 -5.61 -10.36
CA CYS A 181 16.59 -6.78 -9.48
C CYS A 181 15.16 -7.31 -9.31
N PHE A 182 14.19 -6.42 -9.04
CA PHE A 182 12.78 -6.78 -8.87
C PHE A 182 12.18 -7.33 -10.17
N ILE A 183 12.46 -6.67 -11.31
CA ILE A 183 12.02 -7.14 -12.63
C ILE A 183 12.48 -8.58 -12.88
N GLU A 184 13.77 -8.87 -12.64
CA GLU A 184 14.33 -10.21 -12.83
C GLU A 184 13.74 -11.22 -11.84
N GLN A 185 13.63 -10.85 -10.57
CA GLN A 185 13.12 -11.73 -9.52
C GLN A 185 11.68 -12.15 -9.80
N TYR A 186 10.77 -11.18 -9.96
CA TYR A 186 9.36 -11.47 -10.17
C TYR A 186 9.11 -12.06 -11.56
N GLY A 187 9.81 -11.57 -12.59
CA GLY A 187 9.72 -12.12 -13.95
C GLY A 187 10.15 -13.59 -14.08
N SER A 188 10.92 -14.10 -13.11
CA SER A 188 11.30 -15.51 -13.06
C SER A 188 10.21 -16.43 -12.45
N MET A 189 9.23 -15.87 -11.76
CA MET A 189 8.24 -16.65 -11.02
C MET A 189 7.15 -17.21 -11.92
N GLU A 190 6.91 -18.51 -11.78
CA GLU A 190 5.85 -19.23 -12.51
C GLU A 190 4.52 -19.11 -11.75
N VAL A 191 3.44 -18.86 -12.50
CA VAL A 191 2.06 -19.02 -12.03
C VAL A 191 1.58 -20.38 -12.52
N LYS A 192 1.03 -21.16 -11.58
CA LYS A 192 0.59 -22.54 -11.82
C LYS A 192 -0.82 -22.73 -11.31
N ASN A 193 -1.56 -23.64 -11.93
CA ASN A 193 -2.85 -24.11 -11.42
C ASN A 193 -2.66 -24.59 -9.97
N GLU A 194 -3.50 -24.09 -9.06
CA GLU A 194 -3.34 -24.33 -7.62
C GLU A 194 -3.66 -25.76 -7.18
N LEU A 195 -4.31 -26.56 -8.03
CA LEU A 195 -4.68 -27.95 -7.79
C LEU A 195 -3.75 -28.95 -8.52
N THR A 196 -3.56 -28.78 -9.82
CA THR A 196 -2.79 -29.71 -10.67
C THR A 196 -1.30 -29.37 -10.70
N GLY A 197 -0.94 -28.11 -10.46
CA GLY A 197 0.44 -27.63 -10.62
C GLY A 197 0.83 -27.35 -12.08
N ASP A 198 -0.13 -27.40 -13.01
CA ASP A 198 0.12 -27.11 -14.42
C ASP A 198 0.58 -25.66 -14.62
N PHE A 199 1.53 -25.46 -15.52
CA PHE A 199 2.06 -24.14 -15.83
C PHE A 199 1.02 -23.28 -16.57
N LEU A 200 0.73 -22.10 -16.02
CA LEU A 200 -0.19 -21.13 -16.62
C LEU A 200 0.54 -19.94 -17.26
N GLY A 201 1.72 -19.58 -16.74
CA GLY A 201 2.51 -18.47 -17.26
C GLY A 201 3.62 -18.04 -16.31
N LYS A 202 4.34 -16.98 -16.67
CA LYS A 202 5.28 -16.27 -15.79
C LYS A 202 4.78 -14.86 -15.57
N LEU A 203 5.04 -14.32 -14.39
CA LEU A 203 4.75 -12.91 -14.13
C LEU A 203 5.54 -12.03 -15.11
N ASP A 204 4.96 -10.90 -15.49
CA ASP A 204 5.73 -9.83 -16.12
C ASP A 204 6.33 -8.95 -15.02
N GLY A 205 7.65 -9.07 -14.81
CA GLY A 205 8.37 -8.32 -13.79
C GLY A 205 8.43 -6.81 -14.05
N LYS A 206 8.23 -6.35 -15.29
CA LYS A 206 8.11 -4.92 -15.60
C LYS A 206 6.71 -4.41 -15.29
N LEU A 207 5.69 -5.17 -15.67
CA LEU A 207 4.29 -4.85 -15.38
C LEU A 207 4.05 -4.72 -13.88
N THR A 208 4.58 -5.68 -13.11
CA THR A 208 4.35 -5.79 -11.66
C THR A 208 5.35 -4.99 -10.80
N LEU A 209 6.29 -4.29 -11.43
CA LEU A 209 7.41 -3.63 -10.75
C LEU A 209 6.93 -2.67 -9.66
N ARG A 210 5.94 -1.85 -9.99
CA ARG A 210 5.44 -0.79 -9.11
C ARG A 210 4.89 -1.37 -7.80
N GLU A 211 4.02 -2.37 -7.93
CA GLU A 211 3.35 -3.02 -6.81
C GLU A 211 4.30 -3.88 -5.98
N THR A 212 5.27 -4.51 -6.64
CA THR A 212 6.27 -5.35 -5.97
C THR A 212 7.31 -4.54 -5.19
N ILE A 213 7.69 -3.35 -5.69
CA ILE A 213 8.46 -2.37 -4.92
C ILE A 213 7.65 -1.94 -3.68
N ALA A 214 6.37 -1.58 -3.87
CA ALA A 214 5.51 -1.13 -2.78
C ALA A 214 5.29 -2.21 -1.71
N ASP A 215 5.07 -3.47 -2.10
CA ASP A 215 5.00 -4.60 -1.17
C ASP A 215 6.28 -4.76 -0.34
N ASN A 216 7.45 -4.67 -0.99
CA ASN A 216 8.74 -4.87 -0.32
C ASN A 216 9.07 -3.72 0.62
N GLY A 217 8.92 -2.48 0.14
CA GLY A 217 9.12 -1.28 0.95
C GLY A 217 8.16 -1.21 2.12
N GLY A 218 6.88 -1.47 1.87
CA GLY A 218 5.83 -1.43 2.89
C GLY A 218 6.01 -2.46 3.99
N LEU A 219 6.34 -3.71 3.62
CA LEU A 219 6.56 -4.80 4.58
C LEU A 219 7.79 -4.55 5.46
N ASN A 220 8.92 -4.19 4.86
CA ASN A 220 10.15 -3.92 5.61
C ASN A 220 9.98 -2.73 6.57
N THR A 221 9.31 -1.68 6.11
CA THR A 221 9.10 -0.49 6.94
C THR A 221 8.14 -0.77 8.09
N ALA A 222 7.06 -1.51 7.83
CA ALA A 222 6.13 -1.92 8.87
C ALA A 222 6.79 -2.80 9.95
N TYR A 223 7.72 -3.68 9.55
CA TYR A 223 8.45 -4.52 10.50
C TYR A 223 9.40 -3.72 11.39
N ARG A 224 10.14 -2.76 10.80
CA ARG A 224 10.98 -1.83 11.57
C ARG A 224 10.16 -1.02 12.56
N ALA A 225 9.06 -0.42 12.09
CA ALA A 225 8.17 0.37 12.93
C ALA A 225 7.55 -0.45 14.07
N TYR A 226 7.22 -1.73 13.82
CA TYR A 226 6.79 -2.66 14.86
C TYR A 226 7.87 -2.86 15.93
N ARG A 227 9.11 -3.18 15.51
CA ARG A 227 10.24 -3.41 16.41
C ARG A 227 10.55 -2.18 17.27
N ASP A 228 10.54 -1.00 16.65
CA ASP A 228 10.77 0.27 17.35
C ASP A 228 9.69 0.53 18.40
N TYR A 229 8.43 0.28 18.05
CA TYR A 229 7.31 0.48 18.96
C TYR A 229 7.35 -0.45 20.17
N VAL A 230 7.57 -1.76 19.97
CA VAL A 230 7.65 -2.70 21.11
C VAL A 230 8.93 -2.52 21.92
N HIS A 231 9.98 -1.90 21.36
CA HIS A 231 11.17 -1.51 22.11
C HIS A 231 10.91 -0.27 22.98
N ALA A 232 10.21 0.73 22.45
CA ALA A 232 9.87 1.95 23.18
C ALA A 232 8.75 1.75 24.22
N GLU A 233 7.79 0.89 23.93
CA GLU A 233 6.60 0.61 24.74
C GLU A 233 6.54 -0.89 25.02
N ALA A 234 7.43 -1.41 25.85
CA ALA A 234 7.57 -2.86 26.10
C ALA A 234 6.25 -3.54 26.52
N GLU A 235 5.41 -2.84 27.30
CA GLU A 235 4.10 -3.32 27.75
C GLU A 235 3.02 -3.32 26.64
N ALA A 236 3.34 -2.82 25.44
CA ALA A 236 2.40 -2.79 24.33
C ALA A 236 2.18 -4.17 23.67
N THR A 237 3.11 -5.11 23.88
CA THR A 237 2.96 -6.49 23.42
C THR A 237 2.88 -7.45 24.60
N LYS A 238 2.02 -8.45 24.47
CA LYS A 238 1.93 -9.57 25.44
C LYS A 238 2.84 -10.73 25.09
N TYR A 239 3.52 -10.65 23.94
CA TYR A 239 4.38 -11.71 23.44
C TYR A 239 5.82 -11.50 23.86
N THR A 240 6.57 -12.60 23.98
CA THR A 240 8.03 -12.49 23.99
C THR A 240 8.51 -11.90 22.67
N LYS A 241 9.73 -11.35 22.64
CA LYS A 241 10.34 -10.83 21.40
C LYS A 241 10.24 -11.85 20.24
N GLU A 242 10.67 -13.08 20.49
CA GLU A 242 10.65 -14.15 19.47
C GLU A 242 9.23 -14.44 18.98
N THR A 243 8.26 -14.58 19.89
CA THR A 243 6.87 -14.86 19.51
C THR A 243 6.28 -13.68 18.74
N GLY A 244 6.49 -12.45 19.18
CA GLY A 244 5.97 -11.27 18.50
C GLY A 244 6.55 -11.09 17.10
N GLU A 245 7.86 -11.29 16.93
CA GLU A 245 8.51 -11.23 15.61
C GLU A 245 7.97 -12.31 14.65
N LYS A 246 7.78 -13.56 15.11
CA LYS A 246 7.14 -14.61 14.28
C LYS A 246 5.68 -14.27 13.97
N MET A 247 4.93 -13.76 14.95
CA MET A 247 3.53 -13.38 14.79
C MET A 247 3.34 -12.28 13.76
N PHE A 248 4.27 -11.32 13.65
CA PHE A 248 4.25 -10.32 12.61
C PHE A 248 4.23 -10.97 11.21
N TRP A 249 5.24 -11.80 10.90
CA TRP A 249 5.36 -12.40 9.58
C TRP A 249 4.22 -13.37 9.24
N ILE A 250 3.74 -14.13 10.23
CA ILE A 250 2.57 -15.01 10.07
C ILE A 250 1.32 -14.18 9.75
N SER A 251 1.11 -13.06 10.46
CA SER A 251 -0.05 -12.20 10.23
C SER A 251 -0.01 -11.54 8.85
N HIS A 252 1.17 -11.12 8.39
CA HIS A 252 1.34 -10.60 7.02
C HIS A 252 1.04 -11.68 5.97
N ALA A 253 1.55 -12.90 6.16
CA ALA A 253 1.28 -14.02 5.26
C ALA A 253 -0.22 -14.36 5.16
N GLN A 254 -0.94 -14.28 6.27
CA GLN A 254 -2.39 -14.53 6.31
C GLN A 254 -3.20 -13.52 5.49
N LEU A 255 -2.72 -12.28 5.30
CA LEU A 255 -3.38 -11.32 4.40
C LEU A 255 -3.34 -11.76 2.93
N ARG A 256 -2.38 -12.61 2.57
CA ARG A 256 -2.17 -13.08 1.19
C ARG A 256 -2.79 -14.45 0.93
N CYS A 257 -3.51 -15.02 1.91
CA CYS A 257 -4.22 -16.28 1.73
C CYS A 257 -5.39 -16.11 0.74
N ALA A 258 -5.32 -16.84 -0.37
CA ALA A 258 -6.38 -16.91 -1.36
C ALA A 258 -6.41 -18.31 -2.00
N LYS A 259 -7.51 -18.62 -2.67
CA LYS A 259 -7.60 -19.71 -3.64
C LYS A 259 -8.16 -19.13 -4.93
N ASN A 260 -7.54 -19.43 -6.06
CA ASN A 260 -7.84 -18.80 -7.33
C ASN A 260 -8.24 -19.85 -8.38
N SER A 261 -9.19 -19.50 -9.25
CA SER A 261 -9.42 -20.28 -10.47
C SER A 261 -8.32 -20.01 -11.48
N ASP A 262 -8.15 -20.91 -12.46
CA ASP A 262 -7.17 -20.72 -13.53
C ASP A 262 -7.46 -19.46 -14.35
N GLU A 263 -8.73 -19.15 -14.59
CA GLU A 263 -9.14 -17.93 -15.31
C GLU A 263 -8.71 -16.68 -14.55
N TYR A 264 -8.86 -16.66 -13.22
CA TYR A 264 -8.43 -15.53 -12.42
C TYR A 264 -6.90 -15.44 -12.33
N LEU A 265 -6.19 -16.56 -12.23
CA LEU A 265 -4.72 -16.58 -12.31
C LEU A 265 -4.20 -16.08 -13.66
N GLN A 266 -4.87 -16.43 -14.77
CA GLN A 266 -4.54 -15.91 -16.09
C GLN A 266 -4.82 -14.41 -16.21
N PHE A 267 -5.92 -13.92 -15.63
CA PHE A 267 -6.17 -12.48 -15.52
C PHE A 267 -5.03 -11.77 -14.77
N LEU A 268 -4.57 -12.34 -13.64
CA LEU A 268 -3.48 -11.77 -12.85
C LEU A 268 -2.11 -11.77 -13.55
N LEU A 269 -1.93 -12.49 -14.66
CA LEU A 269 -0.75 -12.35 -15.52
C LEU A 269 -0.74 -11.03 -16.30
N THR A 270 -1.91 -10.37 -16.39
CA THR A 270 -2.10 -9.07 -17.05
C THR A 270 -2.39 -7.93 -16.08
N ASP A 271 -2.45 -8.22 -14.77
CA ASP A 271 -2.65 -7.24 -13.71
C ASP A 271 -1.30 -6.73 -13.19
N GLU A 272 -1.27 -5.49 -12.69
CA GLU A 272 -0.08 -4.91 -12.04
C GLU A 272 0.22 -5.56 -10.68
N HIS A 273 -0.77 -6.17 -10.04
CA HIS A 273 -0.61 -6.93 -8.82
C HIS A 273 -0.45 -8.43 -9.12
N PRO A 274 0.69 -9.04 -8.73
CA PRO A 274 0.84 -10.49 -8.79
C PRO A 274 -0.19 -11.21 -7.90
N PRO A 275 -0.41 -12.52 -8.12
CA PRO A 275 -1.14 -13.35 -7.17
C PRO A 275 -0.59 -13.23 -5.75
N GLY A 276 -1.46 -13.31 -4.75
CA GLY A 276 -1.10 -13.07 -3.34
C GLY A 276 0.10 -13.91 -2.85
N ARG A 277 0.21 -15.16 -3.32
CA ARG A 277 1.35 -16.03 -3.00
C ARG A 277 2.68 -15.47 -3.50
N HIS A 278 2.71 -14.89 -4.71
CA HIS A 278 3.89 -14.30 -5.31
C HIS A 278 4.27 -12.99 -4.63
N ARG A 279 3.27 -12.16 -4.29
CA ARG A 279 3.47 -10.95 -3.45
C ARG A 279 4.14 -11.30 -2.13
N LEU A 280 3.66 -12.36 -1.46
CA LEU A 280 4.25 -12.85 -0.21
C LEU A 280 5.68 -13.38 -0.41
N ILE A 281 5.86 -14.35 -1.31
CA ILE A 281 7.15 -15.05 -1.49
C ILE A 281 8.24 -14.06 -1.91
N GLY A 282 7.96 -13.19 -2.88
CA GLY A 282 8.93 -12.20 -3.35
C GLY A 282 9.37 -11.25 -2.23
N ALA A 283 8.41 -10.73 -1.46
CA ALA A 283 8.71 -9.82 -0.35
C ALA A 283 9.52 -10.48 0.77
N VAL A 284 9.13 -11.69 1.23
CA VAL A 284 9.86 -12.36 2.33
C VAL A 284 11.23 -12.87 1.91
N GLN A 285 11.42 -13.26 0.63
CA GLN A 285 12.73 -13.64 0.10
C GLN A 285 13.73 -12.48 0.13
N ASN A 286 13.25 -11.25 -0.04
CA ASN A 286 14.09 -10.04 0.01
C ASN A 286 14.35 -9.54 1.44
N SER A 287 13.60 -10.02 2.43
CA SER A 287 13.79 -9.60 3.82
C SER A 287 14.90 -10.42 4.51
N VAL A 288 15.92 -9.73 5.01
CA VAL A 288 16.93 -10.33 5.89
C VAL A 288 16.36 -10.66 7.27
N ASP A 289 15.39 -9.88 7.72
CA ASP A 289 14.74 -10.06 9.01
C ASP A 289 13.86 -11.30 9.03
N PHE A 290 13.06 -11.51 7.99
CA PHE A 290 12.28 -12.75 7.85
C PHE A 290 13.18 -13.99 7.91
N ALA A 291 14.28 -13.99 7.14
CA ALA A 291 15.22 -15.09 7.12
C ALA A 291 15.81 -15.38 8.51
N LYS A 292 16.17 -14.34 9.27
CA LYS A 292 16.66 -14.45 10.65
C LYS A 292 15.61 -14.99 11.61
N VAL A 293 14.39 -14.43 11.59
CA VAL A 293 13.31 -14.80 12.52
C VAL A 293 12.91 -16.27 12.41
N PHE A 294 12.93 -16.83 11.19
CA PHE A 294 12.54 -18.23 10.96
C PHE A 294 13.70 -19.18 10.74
N ASN A 295 14.95 -18.70 10.68
CA ASN A 295 16.08 -19.47 10.14
C ASN A 295 15.68 -20.14 8.80
N SER A 296 15.07 -19.34 7.92
CA SER A 296 14.28 -19.86 6.79
C SER A 296 15.15 -20.32 5.62
N PRO A 297 14.79 -21.43 4.93
CA PRO A 297 15.38 -21.78 3.65
C PRO A 297 14.92 -20.86 2.50
N MET A 298 13.86 -20.05 2.69
CA MET A 298 13.44 -19.01 1.73
C MET A 298 14.33 -17.77 1.84
N ASN A 299 15.65 -17.97 1.73
CA ASN A 299 16.67 -16.97 1.96
C ASN A 299 17.69 -16.96 0.81
N PRO A 300 17.32 -16.44 -0.37
CA PRO A 300 18.25 -16.33 -1.49
C PRO A 300 19.42 -15.40 -1.14
N THR A 301 20.57 -15.66 -1.75
CA THR A 301 21.79 -14.84 -1.60
C THR A 301 21.63 -13.45 -2.22
N LYS A 302 21.01 -13.36 -3.40
CA LYS A 302 20.61 -12.10 -4.04
C LYS A 302 19.25 -11.68 -3.48
N LYS A 303 19.21 -10.54 -2.78
CA LYS A 303 17.98 -9.91 -2.28
C LYS A 303 17.82 -8.56 -2.97
N CYS A 304 16.61 -8.28 -3.42
CA CYS A 304 16.28 -7.00 -4.04
C CYS A 304 15.86 -5.99 -2.96
N VAL A 305 16.58 -4.87 -2.89
CA VAL A 305 16.30 -3.80 -1.94
C VAL A 305 16.39 -2.47 -2.67
N LEU A 306 15.28 -1.74 -2.70
CA LEU A 306 15.23 -0.40 -3.25
C LEU A 306 15.55 0.61 -2.15
N TRP A 307 14.60 0.76 -1.22
CA TRP A 307 14.61 1.64 -0.05
C TRP A 307 15.11 0.87 1.17
N GLU A 308 16.19 1.36 1.80
CA GLU A 308 16.85 0.67 2.92
C GLU A 308 16.39 1.08 4.30
#